data_AF-A0AB38JA22-F1
#
_entry.id   AF-A0AB38JA22-F1
#
_cell.length_a   1.000
_cell.length_b   1.000
_cell.length_c   1.000
_cell.angle_alpha   90.00
_cell.angle_beta   90.00
_cell.angle_gamma   90.00
#
_symmetry.space_group_name_H-M   'P 1'
#
loop_
_entity.id
_entity.type
_entity.pdbx_description
1 polymer ?
#
loop_
_entity_poly.entity_id
_entity_poly.type
_entity_poly.pdbx_seq_one_letter_code
_entity_poly.pdbx_strand_id
1 'polypeptide(L)'
;MTLLDQHVTAGPATAGTAPAGTWVPVCNRLELEPLWGEAALVGGVQLALFLLPDGRVFAVSNLDPATGAAVLSRGIVGSRAVDGAQRATIASPLHKDVFDLETGVCYTSPRLHLATWSVRETGGVIEVAQRTALVCASHGTSDDDGRTAVAALVQAVREANPAADVLDSFVDVQQPDVPASLGTLEPDRPAVVVPLLLSAGYHVHVDLAEAAAEAERPVRVSGALGPDPRLARVLARRLREAGLADGDRVVLAAAGSSDAGAVADCWATGRLLAAELGRDVAVSFISAAEPRVLEAVTAERAAHPGARVLVSTYLLAPGYFASLAASAGADLATAPLLTAVDPPARELVDIVSELFGRSA
;
A
#
# COMPACT_ATOMS: atom_id res chain seq x y z
N MET A 1 50.94 9.14 -1.92
CA MET A 1 50.02 8.72 -0.85
C MET A 1 48.81 9.62 -0.98
N THR A 2 47.90 9.22 -1.85
CA THR A 2 46.78 10.03 -2.34
C THR A 2 45.51 9.34 -1.89
N LEU A 3 44.80 9.96 -0.95
CA LEU A 3 43.50 9.51 -0.46
C LEU A 3 42.44 10.05 -1.45
N LEU A 4 41.69 9.13 -2.05
CA LEU A 4 40.48 9.39 -2.84
C LEU A 4 39.30 9.33 -1.87
N ASP A 5 38.74 10.48 -1.51
CA ASP A 5 37.39 10.58 -0.94
C ASP A 5 36.39 10.54 -2.10
N GLN A 6 35.61 9.45 -2.14
CA GLN A 6 34.49 9.30 -3.07
C GLN A 6 33.23 9.86 -2.37
N HIS A 7 32.90 11.11 -2.67
CA HIS A 7 31.58 11.65 -2.37
C HIS A 7 30.53 10.94 -3.25
N VAL A 8 29.69 10.12 -2.61
CA VAL A 8 28.44 9.64 -3.17
C VAL A 8 27.48 10.82 -3.27
N THR A 9 27.29 11.35 -4.48
CA THR A 9 26.19 12.28 -4.78
C THR A 9 24.89 11.50 -4.87
N ALA A 10 23.94 11.80 -3.98
CA ALA A 10 22.56 11.31 -4.08
C ALA A 10 21.96 11.78 -5.42
N GLY A 11 21.58 10.83 -6.27
CA GLY A 11 20.86 11.11 -7.51
C GLY A 11 19.48 11.71 -7.21
N PRO A 12 18.91 12.50 -8.14
CA PRO A 12 17.61 13.11 -7.95
C PRO A 12 16.55 12.03 -7.76
N ALA A 13 15.74 12.18 -6.71
CA ALA A 13 14.55 11.38 -6.49
C ALA A 13 13.67 11.46 -7.74
N THR A 14 13.50 10.32 -8.41
CA THR A 14 12.58 10.18 -9.54
C THR A 14 11.18 10.54 -9.06
N ALA A 15 10.64 11.64 -9.60
CA ALA A 15 9.24 12.00 -9.44
C ALA A 15 8.37 10.79 -9.81
N GLY A 16 7.62 10.28 -8.84
CA GLY A 16 6.69 9.18 -9.07
C GLY A 16 5.72 9.57 -10.18
N THR A 17 5.69 8.80 -11.26
CA THR A 17 4.69 8.94 -12.31
C THR A 17 3.33 8.69 -11.67
N ALA A 18 2.49 9.72 -11.60
CA ALA A 18 1.11 9.56 -11.16
C ALA A 18 0.41 8.53 -12.07
N PRO A 19 -0.42 7.63 -11.51
CA PRO A 19 -1.15 6.65 -12.31
C PRO A 19 -1.98 7.35 -13.39
N ALA A 20 -2.14 6.69 -14.54
CA ALA A 20 -2.83 7.25 -15.70
C ALA A 20 -4.35 7.28 -15.45
N GLY A 21 -4.80 8.19 -14.58
CA GLY A 21 -6.19 8.31 -14.19
C GLY A 21 -7.12 8.69 -15.34
N THR A 22 -8.39 8.31 -15.22
CA THR A 22 -9.48 8.81 -16.07
C THR A 22 -9.56 10.33 -15.97
N TRP A 23 -9.53 11.03 -17.09
CA TRP A 23 -9.66 12.49 -17.13
C TRP A 23 -11.11 12.88 -17.30
N VAL A 24 -11.62 13.73 -16.41
CA VAL A 24 -13.01 14.21 -16.41
C VAL A 24 -13.03 15.68 -16.85
N PRO A 25 -13.77 16.04 -17.92
CA PRO A 25 -13.96 17.44 -18.29
C PRO A 25 -14.79 18.15 -17.24
N VAL A 26 -14.35 19.33 -16.80
CA VAL A 26 -14.98 20.09 -15.72
C VAL A 26 -15.64 21.37 -16.22
N CYS A 27 -14.87 22.24 -16.88
CA CYS A 27 -15.36 23.51 -17.41
C CYS A 27 -14.49 24.00 -18.57
N ASN A 28 -14.95 25.02 -19.31
CA ASN A 28 -14.07 25.74 -20.22
C ASN A 28 -13.08 26.61 -19.44
N ARG A 29 -11.84 26.74 -19.91
CA ARG A 29 -10.83 27.64 -19.32
C ARG A 29 -11.36 29.06 -19.11
N LEU A 30 -12.19 29.55 -20.05
CA LEU A 30 -12.74 30.90 -20.01
C LEU A 30 -13.77 31.13 -18.89
N GLU A 31 -14.23 30.07 -18.24
CA GLU A 31 -15.11 30.14 -17.07
C GLU A 31 -14.31 30.36 -15.77
N LEU A 32 -12.98 30.22 -15.79
CA LEU A 32 -12.13 30.46 -14.62
C LEU A 32 -11.62 31.89 -14.60
N GLU A 33 -11.81 32.58 -13.48
CA GLU A 33 -11.22 33.90 -13.22
C GLU A 33 -9.87 33.75 -12.48
N PRO A 34 -8.80 34.46 -12.91
CA PRO A 34 -7.52 34.39 -12.21
C PRO A 34 -7.62 34.76 -10.73
N LEU A 35 -6.99 33.94 -9.87
CA LEU A 35 -6.96 34.08 -8.41
C LEU A 35 -8.32 33.89 -7.70
N TRP A 36 -9.37 33.55 -8.45
CA TRP A 36 -10.67 33.18 -7.90
C TRP A 36 -10.83 31.66 -7.90
N GLY A 37 -11.47 31.12 -6.87
CA GLY A 37 -11.72 29.69 -6.75
C GLY A 37 -13.10 29.33 -7.28
N GLU A 38 -13.17 28.36 -8.19
CA GLU A 38 -14.44 27.82 -8.70
C GLU A 38 -14.71 26.44 -8.12
N ALA A 39 -15.88 26.26 -7.50
CA ALA A 39 -16.27 24.97 -6.97
C ALA A 39 -16.81 24.06 -8.09
N ALA A 40 -16.32 22.82 -8.14
CA ALA A 40 -16.74 21.83 -9.11
C ALA A 40 -17.06 20.50 -8.43
N LEU A 41 -17.88 19.66 -9.07
CA LEU A 41 -18.16 18.30 -8.61
C LEU A 41 -17.59 17.30 -9.63
N VAL A 42 -16.63 16.48 -9.21
CA VAL A 42 -15.98 15.48 -10.06
C VAL A 42 -16.07 14.12 -9.38
N GLY A 43 -16.83 13.19 -9.96
CA GLY A 43 -17.04 11.85 -9.40
C GLY A 43 -17.55 11.88 -7.96
N GLY A 44 -18.54 12.72 -7.67
CA GLY A 44 -19.11 12.93 -6.33
C GLY A 44 -18.28 13.77 -5.37
N VAL A 45 -17.02 14.10 -5.71
CA VAL A 45 -16.13 14.88 -4.84
C VAL A 45 -16.17 16.37 -5.20
N GLN A 46 -16.32 17.23 -4.19
CA GLN A 46 -16.24 18.68 -4.37
C GLN A 46 -14.79 19.16 -4.45
N LEU A 47 -14.45 19.78 -5.57
CA LEU A 47 -13.15 20.38 -5.85
C LEU A 47 -13.25 21.90 -5.87
N ALA A 48 -12.12 22.57 -5.67
CA ALA A 48 -11.91 23.97 -5.94
C ALA A 48 -10.82 24.13 -7.01
N LEU A 49 -11.18 24.75 -8.13
CA LEU A 49 -10.30 25.07 -9.25
C LEU A 49 -9.76 26.48 -9.11
N PHE A 50 -8.47 26.67 -9.34
CA PHE A 50 -7.81 27.97 -9.30
C PHE A 50 -6.98 28.18 -10.56
N LEU A 51 -7.33 29.21 -11.33
CA LEU A 51 -6.48 29.72 -12.41
C LEU A 51 -5.50 30.75 -11.83
N LEU A 52 -4.21 30.58 -12.08
CA LEU A 52 -3.18 31.56 -11.71
C LEU A 52 -2.87 32.53 -12.86
N PRO A 53 -2.31 33.72 -12.57
CA PRO A 53 -1.92 34.70 -13.60
C PRO A 53 -0.89 34.20 -14.61
N ASP A 54 -0.09 33.20 -14.24
CA ASP A 54 0.86 32.53 -15.15
C ASP A 54 0.19 31.50 -16.08
N GLY A 55 -1.13 31.34 -15.97
CA GLY A 55 -1.96 30.50 -16.81
C GLY A 55 -2.11 29.07 -16.32
N ARG A 56 -1.41 28.65 -15.26
CA ARG A 56 -1.56 27.32 -14.65
C ARG A 56 -2.90 27.20 -13.93
N VAL A 57 -3.47 26.01 -13.96
CA VAL A 57 -4.71 25.67 -13.23
C VAL A 57 -4.40 24.60 -12.20
N PHE A 58 -4.89 24.79 -10.99
CA PHE A 58 -4.77 23.85 -9.87
C PHE A 58 -6.15 23.39 -9.43
N ALA A 59 -6.25 22.12 -9.01
CA ALA A 59 -7.45 21.54 -8.45
C ALA A 59 -7.14 20.99 -7.06
N VAL A 60 -7.89 21.44 -6.06
CA VAL A 60 -7.75 21.01 -4.67
C VAL A 60 -9.11 20.64 -4.07
N SER A 61 -9.12 20.07 -2.88
CA SER A 61 -10.38 19.71 -2.21
C SER A 61 -11.12 20.99 -1.88
N ASN A 62 -12.43 21.03 -2.12
CA ASN A 62 -13.23 22.13 -1.60
C ASN A 62 -13.45 21.97 -0.08
N LEU A 63 -13.24 20.79 0.48
CA LEU A 63 -13.34 20.53 1.92
C LEU A 63 -12.08 21.01 2.64
N ASP A 64 -12.26 21.82 3.68
CA ASP A 64 -11.20 22.23 4.59
C ASP A 64 -10.74 21.03 5.44
N PRO A 65 -9.45 20.64 5.39
CA PRO A 65 -8.94 19.48 6.12
C PRO A 65 -9.12 19.56 7.65
N ALA A 66 -9.19 20.77 8.21
CA ALA A 66 -9.34 20.96 9.65
C ALA A 66 -10.81 20.84 10.12
N THR A 67 -11.77 21.16 9.25
CA THR A 67 -13.19 21.30 9.66
C THR A 67 -14.16 20.43 8.88
N GLY A 68 -13.76 19.90 7.73
CA GLY A 68 -14.63 19.20 6.78
C GLY A 68 -15.60 20.12 6.03
N ALA A 69 -15.53 21.44 6.19
CA ALA A 69 -16.45 22.36 5.53
C ALA A 69 -16.05 22.61 4.06
N ALA A 70 -17.02 22.60 3.14
CA ALA A 70 -16.82 22.84 1.71
C ALA A 70 -16.64 24.33 1.37
N VAL A 71 -15.48 24.91 1.72
CA VAL A 71 -15.23 26.36 1.66
C VAL A 71 -13.93 26.76 0.94
N LEU A 72 -13.07 25.83 0.53
CA LEU A 72 -11.73 26.19 0.01
C LEU A 72 -11.76 27.02 -1.26
N SER A 73 -12.79 26.90 -2.11
CA SER A 73 -13.00 27.78 -3.27
C SER A 73 -13.11 29.27 -2.91
N ARG A 74 -13.41 29.59 -1.64
CA ARG A 74 -13.45 30.97 -1.13
C ARG A 74 -12.15 31.41 -0.45
N GLY A 75 -11.12 30.57 -0.50
CA GLY A 75 -9.82 30.85 0.09
C GLY A 75 -9.05 31.96 -0.64
N ILE A 76 -7.99 32.45 -0.01
CA ILE A 76 -7.14 33.49 -0.60
C ILE A 76 -5.94 32.83 -1.26
N VAL A 77 -5.81 32.98 -2.58
CA VAL A 77 -4.63 32.55 -3.32
C VAL A 77 -3.45 33.47 -2.98
N GLY A 78 -2.29 32.88 -2.77
CA GLY A 78 -1.06 33.59 -2.43
C GLY A 78 0.18 32.89 -2.96
N SER A 79 1.33 33.34 -2.48
CA SER A 79 2.62 32.70 -2.75
C SER A 79 3.48 32.64 -1.50
N ARG A 80 4.37 31.65 -1.44
CA ARG A 80 5.32 31.46 -0.34
C ARG A 80 6.66 30.98 -0.89
N ALA A 81 7.75 31.57 -0.39
CA ALA A 81 9.10 31.05 -0.67
C ALA A 81 9.37 29.81 0.19
N VAL A 82 9.72 28.69 -0.46
CA VAL A 82 10.10 27.42 0.17
C VAL A 82 11.34 26.89 -0.54
N ASP A 83 12.42 26.66 0.20
CA ASP A 83 13.71 26.19 -0.32
C ASP A 83 14.23 27.00 -1.54
N GLY A 84 14.00 28.32 -1.51
CA GLY A 84 14.41 29.23 -2.57
C GLY A 84 13.49 29.25 -3.81
N ALA A 85 12.44 28.43 -3.84
CA ALA A 85 11.43 28.42 -4.90
C ALA A 85 10.12 29.10 -4.43
N GLN A 86 9.46 29.84 -5.33
CA GLN A 86 8.12 30.37 -5.06
C GLN A 86 7.07 29.28 -5.29
N ARG A 87 6.26 29.04 -4.26
CA ARG A 87 5.15 28.09 -4.27
C ARG A 87 3.83 28.83 -4.27
N ALA A 88 2.89 28.40 -5.10
CA ALA A 88 1.53 28.93 -5.10
C ALA A 88 0.77 28.32 -3.93
N THR A 89 0.00 29.14 -3.21
CA THR A 89 -0.68 28.71 -1.98
C THR A 89 -2.14 29.10 -1.96
N ILE A 90 -2.93 28.42 -1.14
CA ILE A 90 -4.31 28.77 -0.79
C ILE A 90 -4.44 28.82 0.73
N ALA A 91 -4.96 29.92 1.27
CA ALA A 91 -5.28 30.03 2.69
C ALA A 91 -6.76 29.68 2.92
N SER A 92 -7.06 28.73 3.81
CA SER A 92 -8.44 28.39 4.18
C SER A 92 -9.19 29.63 4.69
N PRO A 93 -10.47 29.84 4.33
CA PRO A 93 -11.27 30.93 4.87
C PRO A 93 -11.45 30.90 6.39
N LEU A 94 -11.49 29.70 7.00
CA LEU A 94 -11.91 29.50 8.39
C LEU A 94 -10.77 29.76 9.38
N HIS A 95 -9.67 29.01 9.26
CA HIS A 95 -8.54 29.10 10.20
C HIS A 95 -7.25 29.66 9.59
N LYS A 96 -7.29 30.08 8.32
CA LYS A 96 -6.15 30.63 7.59
C LYS A 96 -4.96 29.66 7.50
N ASP A 97 -5.21 28.37 7.65
CA ASP A 97 -4.20 27.36 7.32
C ASP A 97 -3.79 27.50 5.84
N VAL A 98 -2.49 27.51 5.60
CA VAL A 98 -1.91 27.82 4.28
C VAL A 98 -1.41 26.55 3.63
N PHE A 99 -2.01 26.18 2.51
CA PHE A 99 -1.70 24.97 1.77
C PHE A 99 -1.00 25.31 0.46
N ASP A 100 -0.04 24.48 0.08
CA ASP A 100 0.53 24.46 -1.27
C ASP A 100 -0.50 23.96 -2.29
N LEU A 101 -0.74 24.71 -3.37
CA LEU A 101 -1.74 24.36 -4.38
C LEU A 101 -1.36 23.15 -5.24
N GLU A 102 -0.06 22.82 -5.33
CA GLU A 102 0.45 21.72 -6.15
C GLU A 102 0.51 20.42 -5.33
N THR A 103 1.11 20.51 -4.14
CA THR A 103 1.43 19.34 -3.30
C THR A 103 0.42 19.11 -2.18
N GLY A 104 -0.38 20.11 -1.82
CA GLY A 104 -1.31 20.04 -0.70
C GLY A 104 -0.68 20.20 0.69
N VAL A 105 0.65 20.32 0.77
CA VAL A 105 1.36 20.46 2.05
C VAL A 105 0.87 21.71 2.78
N CYS A 106 0.51 21.54 4.05
CA CYS A 106 0.15 22.67 4.91
C CYS A 106 1.41 23.28 5.54
N TYR A 107 1.65 24.55 5.26
CA TYR A 107 2.79 25.30 5.79
C TYR A 107 2.55 25.90 7.18
N THR A 108 1.33 25.79 7.72
CA THR A 108 0.98 26.22 9.08
C THR A 108 0.87 25.05 10.07
N SER A 109 0.43 23.88 9.61
CA SER A 109 0.24 22.71 10.48
C SER A 109 0.70 21.43 9.77
N PRO A 110 1.76 20.74 10.26
CA PRO A 110 2.24 19.51 9.63
C PRO A 110 1.25 18.33 9.78
N ARG A 111 0.18 18.50 10.56
CA ARG A 111 -0.88 17.50 10.73
C ARG A 111 -1.98 17.59 9.67
N LEU A 112 -2.00 18.68 8.90
CA LEU A 112 -3.01 18.92 7.88
C LEU A 112 -2.39 18.72 6.50
N HIS A 113 -3.17 18.14 5.60
CA HIS A 113 -2.83 18.01 4.19
C HIS A 113 -4.10 18.25 3.37
N LEU A 114 -3.97 19.04 2.30
CA LEU A 114 -5.05 19.34 1.38
C LEU A 114 -4.93 18.43 0.17
N ALA A 115 -5.96 17.63 -0.12
CA ALA A 115 -5.95 16.81 -1.33
C ALA A 115 -5.83 17.69 -2.58
N THR A 116 -4.99 17.28 -3.53
CA THR A 116 -4.80 17.91 -4.84
C THR A 116 -5.07 16.91 -5.97
N TRP A 117 -5.44 17.42 -7.15
CA TRP A 117 -5.70 16.64 -8.35
C TRP A 117 -4.83 17.13 -9.51
N SER A 118 -4.44 16.20 -10.38
CA SER A 118 -3.80 16.57 -11.64
C SER A 118 -4.80 17.24 -12.56
N VAL A 119 -4.37 18.34 -13.17
CA VAL A 119 -5.19 19.14 -14.10
C VAL A 119 -4.47 19.19 -15.44
N ARG A 120 -5.23 19.09 -16.53
CA ARG A 120 -4.75 19.39 -17.88
C ARG A 120 -5.79 20.22 -18.63
N GLU A 121 -5.36 20.84 -19.72
CA GLU A 121 -6.24 21.56 -20.63
C GLU A 121 -6.18 20.90 -22.01
N THR A 122 -7.33 20.46 -22.52
CA THR A 122 -7.45 19.87 -23.86
C THR A 122 -8.48 20.66 -24.66
N GLY A 123 -8.05 21.35 -25.72
CA GLY A 123 -8.96 22.13 -26.57
C GLY A 123 -9.72 23.24 -25.85
N GLY A 124 -9.12 23.86 -24.82
CA GLY A 124 -9.76 24.90 -24.00
C GLY A 124 -10.67 24.36 -22.89
N VAL A 125 -10.78 23.04 -22.73
CA VAL A 125 -11.52 22.41 -21.64
C VAL A 125 -10.54 22.00 -20.55
N ILE A 126 -10.84 22.40 -19.31
CA ILE A 126 -10.12 21.97 -18.11
C ILE A 126 -10.60 20.56 -17.76
N GLU A 127 -9.67 19.63 -17.71
CA GLU A 127 -9.91 18.25 -17.31
C GLU A 127 -9.14 17.95 -16.02
N VAL A 128 -9.78 17.23 -15.11
CA VAL A 128 -9.20 16.81 -13.84
C VAL A 128 -9.09 15.29 -13.82
N ALA A 129 -7.94 14.76 -13.40
CA ALA A 129 -7.75 13.33 -13.26
C ALA A 129 -8.57 12.80 -12.07
N GLN A 130 -9.52 11.90 -12.29
CA GLN A 130 -10.30 11.27 -11.24
C GLN A 130 -9.40 10.42 -10.33
N ARG A 131 -9.57 10.54 -9.01
CA ARG A 131 -8.79 9.77 -8.03
C ARG A 131 -9.29 8.33 -7.95
N THR A 132 -8.44 7.39 -8.33
CA THR A 132 -8.66 5.96 -8.10
C THR A 132 -8.52 5.64 -6.61
N ALA A 133 -9.52 4.95 -6.04
CA ALA A 133 -9.46 4.45 -4.67
C ALA A 133 -8.55 3.22 -4.59
N LEU A 134 -7.83 3.06 -3.49
CA LEU A 134 -7.06 1.85 -3.17
C LEU A 134 -7.81 1.07 -2.09
N VAL A 135 -8.31 -0.12 -2.41
CA VAL A 135 -8.93 -1.03 -1.45
C VAL A 135 -7.90 -2.08 -1.06
N CYS A 136 -7.37 -1.99 0.16
CA CYS A 136 -6.47 -2.99 0.73
C CYS A 136 -7.28 -4.15 1.29
N ALA A 137 -7.34 -5.27 0.58
CA ALA A 137 -8.16 -6.42 0.96
C ALA A 137 -7.32 -7.50 1.66
N SER A 138 -7.42 -7.62 2.98
CA SER A 138 -6.78 -8.70 3.74
C SER A 138 -7.73 -9.89 3.97
N HIS A 139 -7.20 -11.02 4.42
CA HIS A 139 -8.07 -12.16 4.81
C HIS A 139 -8.98 -11.85 6.00
N GLY A 140 -8.59 -10.90 6.84
CA GLY A 140 -9.17 -10.73 8.17
C GLY A 140 -8.68 -11.77 9.18
N THR A 141 -8.80 -11.43 10.47
CA THR A 141 -8.43 -12.32 11.57
C THR A 141 -9.27 -12.01 12.81
N SER A 142 -9.48 -12.99 13.67
CA SER A 142 -10.08 -12.80 15.01
C SER A 142 -9.04 -12.45 16.09
N ASP A 143 -7.76 -12.48 15.73
CA ASP A 143 -6.64 -12.17 16.63
C ASP A 143 -6.38 -10.66 16.71
N ASP A 144 -6.41 -10.08 17.91
CA ASP A 144 -6.31 -8.63 18.11
C ASP A 144 -4.93 -8.07 17.69
N ASP A 145 -3.86 -8.82 17.91
CA ASP A 145 -2.52 -8.44 17.47
C ASP A 145 -2.42 -8.47 15.94
N GLY A 146 -3.02 -9.48 15.31
CA GLY A 146 -3.15 -9.60 13.87
C GLY A 146 -3.92 -8.44 13.24
N ARG A 147 -5.03 -8.03 13.85
CA ARG A 147 -5.82 -6.86 13.44
C ARG A 147 -5.00 -5.58 13.51
N THR A 148 -4.33 -5.37 14.64
CA THR A 148 -3.47 -4.20 14.88
C THR A 148 -2.35 -4.14 13.84
N ALA A 149 -1.70 -5.28 13.56
CA ALA A 149 -0.60 -5.37 12.61
C ALA A 149 -1.04 -5.03 11.17
N VAL A 150 -2.18 -5.56 10.71
CA VAL A 150 -2.71 -5.27 9.36
C VAL A 150 -3.17 -3.82 9.25
N ALA A 151 -3.87 -3.30 10.26
CA ALA A 151 -4.30 -1.90 10.27
C ALA A 151 -3.10 -0.93 10.20
N ALA A 152 -2.00 -1.26 10.89
CA ALA A 152 -0.76 -0.49 10.81
C ALA A 152 -0.15 -0.50 9.39
N LEU A 153 -0.20 -1.64 8.68
CA LEU A 153 0.21 -1.70 7.28
C LEU A 153 -0.66 -0.81 6.39
N VAL A 154 -1.99 -0.90 6.50
CA VAL A 154 -2.91 -0.06 5.70
C VAL A 154 -2.70 1.43 5.98
N GLN A 155 -2.44 1.79 7.24
CA GLN A 155 -2.13 3.17 7.61
C GLN A 155 -0.81 3.65 6.99
N ALA A 156 0.25 2.83 7.03
CA ALA A 156 1.52 3.16 6.38
C ALA A 156 1.37 3.30 4.85
N VAL A 157 0.51 2.48 4.23
CA VAL A 157 0.17 2.61 2.80
C VAL A 157 -0.58 3.92 2.53
N ARG A 158 -1.52 4.32 3.40
CA ARG A 158 -2.22 5.60 3.30
C ARG A 158 -1.25 6.78 3.36
N GLU A 159 -0.29 6.74 4.28
CA GLU A 159 0.75 7.76 4.42
C GLU A 159 1.68 7.82 3.19
N ALA A 160 2.00 6.67 2.60
CA ALA A 160 2.81 6.59 1.39
C ALA A 160 2.07 7.03 0.10
N ASN A 161 0.73 7.03 0.12
CA ASN A 161 -0.11 7.34 -1.04
C ASN A 161 -1.12 8.47 -0.73
N PRO A 162 -0.68 9.70 -0.41
CA PRO A 162 -1.56 10.81 -0.03
C PRO A 162 -2.51 11.27 -1.16
N ALA A 163 -2.23 10.85 -2.40
CA ALA A 163 -3.08 11.10 -3.55
C ALA A 163 -4.22 10.07 -3.72
N ALA A 164 -4.16 8.93 -3.03
CA ALA A 164 -5.15 7.87 -3.11
C ALA A 164 -6.04 7.88 -1.86
N ASP A 165 -7.33 7.58 -2.04
CA ASP A 165 -8.17 7.26 -0.89
C ASP A 165 -8.04 5.77 -0.60
N VAL A 166 -7.33 5.47 0.49
CA VAL A 166 -7.06 4.10 0.91
C VAL A 166 -8.20 3.61 1.82
N LEU A 167 -8.77 2.47 1.51
CA LEU A 167 -9.80 1.79 2.29
C LEU A 167 -9.24 0.46 2.82
N ASP A 168 -9.57 0.15 4.08
CA ASP A 168 -9.37 -1.19 4.64
C ASP A 168 -10.57 -2.05 4.30
N SER A 169 -10.33 -3.31 3.95
CA SER A 169 -11.35 -4.25 3.55
C SER A 169 -10.92 -5.69 3.79
N PHE A 170 -11.89 -6.58 3.91
CA PHE A 170 -11.66 -7.96 4.29
C PHE A 170 -12.35 -8.92 3.33
N VAL A 171 -11.64 -9.99 2.98
CA VAL A 171 -12.19 -11.09 2.18
C VAL A 171 -13.05 -12.02 3.05
N ASP A 172 -12.70 -12.15 4.33
CA ASP A 172 -13.38 -13.01 5.29
C ASP A 172 -13.23 -12.42 6.72
N VAL A 173 -13.82 -13.07 7.71
CA VAL A 173 -13.68 -12.89 9.18
C VAL A 173 -14.09 -11.53 9.75
N GLN A 174 -13.78 -10.45 9.07
CA GLN A 174 -13.95 -9.06 9.48
C GLN A 174 -14.80 -8.30 8.46
N GLN A 175 -15.24 -7.12 8.88
CA GLN A 175 -16.03 -6.19 8.08
C GLN A 175 -15.37 -4.80 8.15
N PRO A 176 -15.53 -3.95 7.12
CA PRO A 176 -16.35 -4.16 5.91
C PRO A 176 -15.71 -5.13 4.91
N ASP A 177 -16.54 -5.96 4.26
CA ASP A 177 -16.10 -6.75 3.11
C ASP A 177 -15.84 -5.87 1.87
N VAL A 178 -15.32 -6.48 0.79
CA VAL A 178 -14.96 -5.75 -0.43
C VAL A 178 -16.16 -5.06 -1.08
N PRO A 179 -17.31 -5.75 -1.32
CA PRO A 179 -18.51 -5.08 -1.82
C PRO A 179 -18.96 -3.90 -0.94
N ALA A 180 -19.00 -4.07 0.39
CA ALA A 180 -19.38 -3.00 1.31
C ALA A 180 -18.41 -1.82 1.25
N SER A 181 -17.10 -2.09 1.19
CA SER A 181 -16.05 -1.07 1.10
C SER A 181 -16.16 -0.27 -0.19
N LEU A 182 -16.34 -0.96 -1.33
CA LEU A 182 -16.59 -0.32 -2.62
C LEU A 182 -17.87 0.49 -2.58
N GLY A 183 -18.93 0.01 -1.91
CA GLY A 183 -20.20 0.72 -1.75
C GLY A 183 -20.08 2.07 -1.02
N THR A 184 -19.05 2.28 -0.21
CA THR A 184 -18.79 3.58 0.45
C THR A 184 -18.21 4.65 -0.47
N LEU A 185 -17.67 4.25 -1.63
CA LEU A 185 -17.11 5.17 -2.61
C LEU A 185 -18.24 5.85 -3.39
N GLU A 186 -17.99 7.11 -3.76
CA GLU A 186 -18.86 7.87 -4.65
C GLU A 186 -19.21 7.11 -5.96
N PRO A 187 -20.39 7.37 -6.55
CA PRO A 187 -20.79 6.75 -7.82
C PRO A 187 -19.71 6.91 -8.91
N ASP A 188 -19.55 5.87 -9.73
CA ASP A 188 -18.58 5.79 -10.84
C ASP A 188 -17.11 5.98 -10.47
N ARG A 189 -16.77 6.07 -9.18
CA ARG A 189 -15.39 6.21 -8.75
C ARG A 189 -14.60 4.92 -9.02
N PRO A 190 -13.51 4.97 -9.82
CA PRO A 190 -12.70 3.80 -10.07
C PRO A 190 -11.97 3.36 -8.80
N ALA A 191 -11.81 2.05 -8.65
CA ALA A 191 -11.08 1.46 -7.53
C ALA A 191 -10.11 0.38 -8.01
N VAL A 192 -8.99 0.27 -7.30
CA VAL A 192 -8.07 -0.85 -7.41
C VAL A 192 -8.09 -1.60 -6.09
N VAL A 193 -8.43 -2.88 -6.15
CA VAL A 193 -8.33 -3.80 -5.01
C VAL A 193 -6.93 -4.40 -5.04
N VAL A 194 -6.14 -4.15 -3.99
CA VAL A 194 -4.85 -4.80 -3.76
C VAL A 194 -5.04 -5.87 -2.69
N PRO A 195 -4.97 -7.18 -3.05
CA PRO A 195 -5.00 -8.25 -2.07
C PRO A 195 -3.75 -8.21 -1.20
N LEU A 196 -3.94 -8.04 0.11
CA LEU A 196 -2.87 -8.20 1.11
C LEU A 196 -2.66 -9.70 1.39
N LEU A 197 -2.37 -10.45 0.33
CA LEU A 197 -2.21 -11.91 0.33
C LEU A 197 -0.83 -12.27 -0.20
N LEU A 198 -0.21 -13.32 0.32
CA LEU A 198 1.19 -13.64 0.03
C LEU A 198 1.40 -14.55 -1.19
N SER A 199 0.33 -15.12 -1.72
CA SER A 199 0.32 -15.96 -2.91
C SER A 199 -0.97 -15.74 -3.68
N ALA A 200 -0.92 -15.89 -5.00
CA ALA A 200 -2.10 -15.80 -5.85
C ALA A 200 -2.90 -17.11 -5.76
N GLY A 201 -3.78 -17.21 -4.77
CA GLY A 201 -4.69 -18.35 -4.59
C GLY A 201 -6.12 -18.05 -5.01
N TYR A 202 -7.01 -19.00 -4.74
CA TYR A 202 -8.44 -18.93 -5.02
C TYR A 202 -9.06 -17.57 -4.70
N HIS A 203 -8.78 -17.01 -3.51
CA HIS A 203 -9.33 -15.72 -3.06
C HIS A 203 -8.95 -14.53 -3.95
N VAL A 204 -7.76 -14.54 -4.56
CA VAL A 204 -7.33 -13.50 -5.51
C VAL A 204 -8.04 -13.67 -6.85
N HIS A 205 -8.17 -14.92 -7.31
CA HIS A 205 -8.61 -15.22 -8.67
C HIS A 205 -10.13 -15.34 -8.83
N VAL A 206 -10.85 -15.69 -7.77
CA VAL A 206 -12.28 -15.94 -7.80
C VAL A 206 -13.00 -14.88 -6.98
N ASP A 207 -12.88 -14.89 -5.65
CA ASP A 207 -13.72 -14.03 -4.79
C ASP A 207 -13.53 -12.53 -5.06
N LEU A 208 -12.28 -12.06 -5.14
CA LEU A 208 -12.00 -10.65 -5.43
C LEU A 208 -12.33 -10.26 -6.87
N ALA A 209 -12.16 -11.19 -7.81
CA ALA A 209 -12.49 -10.96 -9.22
C ALA A 209 -14.01 -10.91 -9.44
N GLU A 210 -14.78 -11.75 -8.76
CA GLU A 210 -16.24 -11.74 -8.74
C GLU A 210 -16.75 -10.46 -8.10
N ALA A 211 -16.24 -10.08 -6.91
CA ALA A 211 -16.60 -8.82 -6.26
C ALA A 211 -16.30 -7.59 -7.14
N ALA A 212 -15.19 -7.63 -7.90
CA ALA A 212 -14.87 -6.57 -8.87
C ALA A 212 -15.80 -6.57 -10.09
N ALA A 213 -16.23 -7.74 -10.58
CA ALA A 213 -17.12 -7.87 -11.74
C ALA A 213 -18.57 -7.48 -11.42
N GLU A 214 -19.01 -7.72 -10.18
CA GLU A 214 -20.34 -7.35 -9.70
C GLU A 214 -20.45 -5.87 -9.29
N ALA A 215 -19.32 -5.18 -9.14
CA ALA A 215 -19.32 -3.79 -8.75
C ALA A 215 -19.90 -2.89 -9.86
N GLU A 216 -20.83 -2.01 -9.50
CA GLU A 216 -21.40 -0.98 -10.39
C GLU A 216 -20.42 0.20 -10.62
N ARG A 217 -19.11 -0.08 -10.68
CA ARG A 217 -18.05 0.92 -10.91
C ARG A 217 -16.82 0.25 -11.54
N PRO A 218 -15.91 1.02 -12.17
CA PRO A 218 -14.68 0.43 -12.71
C PRO A 218 -13.79 -0.10 -11.58
N VAL A 219 -13.69 -1.42 -11.43
CA VAL A 219 -12.82 -2.07 -10.44
C VAL A 219 -11.75 -2.92 -11.13
N ARG A 220 -10.51 -2.78 -10.68
CA ARG A 220 -9.38 -3.65 -11.08
C ARG A 220 -8.84 -4.35 -9.85
N VAL A 221 -8.45 -5.61 -10.00
CA VAL A 221 -7.78 -6.39 -8.94
C VAL A 221 -6.32 -6.56 -9.33
N SER A 222 -5.39 -6.22 -8.43
CA SER A 222 -3.96 -6.44 -8.66
C SER A 222 -3.56 -7.89 -8.43
N GLY A 223 -2.28 -8.22 -8.67
CA GLY A 223 -1.70 -9.47 -8.17
C GLY A 223 -1.57 -9.49 -6.65
N ALA A 224 -1.26 -10.66 -6.10
CA ALA A 224 -0.88 -10.84 -4.70
C ALA A 224 0.47 -10.16 -4.39
N LEU A 225 0.79 -10.00 -3.10
CA LEU A 225 2.06 -9.39 -2.64
C LEU A 225 3.29 -10.23 -3.00
N GLY A 226 3.12 -11.55 -3.09
CA GLY A 226 4.20 -12.49 -3.40
C GLY A 226 3.91 -13.32 -4.65
N PRO A 227 4.94 -13.95 -5.24
CA PRO A 227 6.35 -13.96 -4.80
C PRO A 227 7.11 -12.67 -5.16
N ASP A 228 7.83 -12.08 -4.19
CA ASP A 228 8.66 -10.88 -4.42
C ASP A 228 9.97 -10.95 -3.58
N PRO A 229 11.15 -10.61 -4.14
CA PRO A 229 12.42 -10.61 -3.41
C PRO A 229 12.42 -9.74 -2.14
N ARG A 230 11.59 -8.70 -2.08
CA ARG A 230 11.39 -7.87 -0.89
C ARG A 230 10.79 -8.66 0.28
N LEU A 231 9.85 -9.58 0.01
CA LEU A 231 9.30 -10.45 1.05
C LEU A 231 10.39 -11.37 1.63
N ALA A 232 11.26 -11.91 0.77
CA ALA A 232 12.40 -12.71 1.20
C ALA A 232 13.35 -11.92 2.11
N ARG A 233 13.60 -10.63 1.83
CA ARG A 233 14.38 -9.75 2.71
C ARG A 233 13.74 -9.55 4.09
N VAL A 234 12.41 -9.38 4.15
CA VAL A 234 11.69 -9.26 5.42
C VAL A 234 11.76 -10.57 6.20
N LEU A 235 11.54 -11.73 5.55
CA LEU A 235 11.68 -13.05 6.19
C LEU A 235 13.10 -13.29 6.73
N ALA A 236 14.12 -12.96 5.94
CA ALA A 236 15.52 -13.07 6.37
C ALA A 236 15.81 -12.16 7.57
N ARG A 237 15.21 -10.96 7.63
CA ARG A 237 15.30 -10.07 8.81
C ARG A 237 14.66 -10.71 10.04
N ARG A 238 13.45 -11.25 9.92
CA ARG A 238 12.76 -11.94 11.03
C ARG A 238 13.54 -13.15 11.54
N LEU A 239 14.19 -13.91 10.65
CA LEU A 239 15.08 -15.01 11.03
C LEU A 239 16.30 -14.52 11.83
N ARG A 240 16.96 -13.45 11.38
CA ARG A 240 18.10 -12.85 12.11
C ARG A 240 17.68 -12.31 13.47
N GLU A 241 16.54 -11.62 13.55
CA GLU A 241 15.94 -11.14 14.80
C GLU A 241 15.63 -12.28 15.78
N ALA A 242 15.18 -13.43 15.27
CA ALA A 242 14.97 -14.63 16.07
C ALA A 242 16.27 -15.34 16.51
N GLY A 243 17.44 -14.91 16.03
CA GLY A 243 18.73 -15.50 16.39
C GLY A 243 19.20 -16.62 15.47
N LEU A 244 18.89 -16.54 14.17
CA LEU A 244 19.49 -17.39 13.13
C LEU A 244 21.02 -17.33 13.22
N ALA A 245 21.65 -18.50 13.33
CA ALA A 245 23.08 -18.68 13.42
C ALA A 245 23.61 -19.54 12.26
N ASP A 246 24.94 -19.62 12.16
CA ASP A 246 25.62 -20.51 11.23
C ASP A 246 25.31 -21.97 11.57
N GLY A 247 25.19 -22.82 10.54
CA GLY A 247 24.84 -24.23 10.69
C GLY A 247 23.34 -24.53 10.90
N ASP A 248 22.53 -23.54 11.28
CA ASP A 248 21.07 -23.71 11.40
C ASP A 248 20.41 -24.11 10.07
N ARG A 249 19.35 -24.92 10.15
CA ARG A 249 18.46 -25.28 9.04
C ARG A 249 17.20 -24.41 9.07
N VAL A 250 16.67 -24.07 7.89
CA VAL A 250 15.51 -23.19 7.77
C VAL A 250 14.37 -23.92 7.06
N VAL A 251 13.21 -23.94 7.69
CA VAL A 251 11.95 -24.43 7.14
C VAL A 251 11.00 -23.24 6.96
N LEU A 252 10.61 -22.93 5.74
CA LEU A 252 9.56 -21.94 5.47
C LEU A 252 8.18 -22.59 5.74
N ALA A 253 7.40 -21.99 6.63
CA ALA A 253 6.03 -22.41 6.93
C ALA A 253 5.03 -21.45 6.27
N ALA A 254 4.43 -21.89 5.17
CA ALA A 254 3.36 -21.17 4.47
C ALA A 254 1.97 -21.67 4.92
N ALA A 255 0.91 -20.87 4.74
CA ALA A 255 -0.46 -21.28 5.05
C ALA A 255 -0.88 -22.57 4.33
N GLY A 256 -0.51 -22.66 3.04
CA GLY A 256 -0.89 -23.74 2.12
C GLY A 256 -2.25 -23.52 1.46
N SER A 257 -2.44 -24.17 0.32
CA SER A 257 -3.63 -24.03 -0.53
C SER A 257 -3.86 -25.31 -1.33
N SER A 258 -5.11 -25.57 -1.69
CA SER A 258 -5.46 -26.57 -2.72
C SER A 258 -5.14 -26.08 -4.14
N ASP A 259 -4.91 -24.78 -4.31
CA ASP A 259 -4.50 -24.19 -5.59
C ASP A 259 -3.01 -24.43 -5.86
N ALA A 260 -2.71 -25.09 -6.98
CA ALA A 260 -1.34 -25.44 -7.35
C ALA A 260 -0.47 -24.21 -7.70
N GLY A 261 -1.09 -23.12 -8.20
CA GLY A 261 -0.41 -21.86 -8.46
C GLY A 261 0.03 -21.18 -7.15
N ALA A 262 -0.87 -21.10 -6.17
CA ALA A 262 -0.53 -20.57 -4.84
C ALA A 262 0.56 -21.39 -4.14
N VAL A 263 0.54 -22.72 -4.30
CA VAL A 263 1.60 -23.60 -3.81
C VAL A 263 2.92 -23.30 -4.53
N ALA A 264 2.89 -23.16 -5.86
CA ALA A 264 4.08 -22.82 -6.66
C ALA A 264 4.68 -21.46 -6.26
N ASP A 265 3.84 -20.47 -5.94
CA ASP A 265 4.28 -19.18 -5.40
C ASP A 265 5.06 -19.33 -4.09
N CYS A 266 4.59 -20.18 -3.18
CA CYS A 266 5.29 -20.45 -1.93
C CYS A 266 6.66 -21.10 -2.17
N TRP A 267 6.78 -22.02 -3.13
CA TRP A 267 8.06 -22.59 -3.55
C TRP A 267 8.98 -21.54 -4.19
N ALA A 268 8.43 -20.61 -4.97
CA ALA A 268 9.19 -19.50 -5.52
C ALA A 268 9.73 -18.57 -4.41
N THR A 269 8.91 -18.21 -3.42
CA THR A 269 9.36 -17.45 -2.25
C THR A 269 10.42 -18.20 -1.45
N GLY A 270 10.30 -19.52 -1.28
CA GLY A 270 11.33 -20.34 -0.65
C GLY A 270 12.68 -20.25 -1.36
N ARG A 271 12.70 -20.28 -2.70
CA ARG A 271 13.93 -20.08 -3.48
C ARG A 271 14.51 -18.67 -3.32
N LEU A 272 13.66 -17.65 -3.29
CA LEU A 272 14.10 -16.27 -3.05
C LEU A 272 14.71 -16.11 -1.65
N LEU A 273 14.11 -16.72 -0.64
CA LEU A 273 14.65 -16.72 0.73
C LEU A 273 15.97 -17.49 0.81
N ALA A 274 16.07 -18.64 0.14
CA ALA A 274 17.31 -19.41 0.10
C ALA A 274 18.46 -18.59 -0.53
N ALA A 275 18.17 -17.88 -1.62
CA ALA A 275 19.13 -16.98 -2.26
C ALA A 275 19.53 -15.81 -1.34
N GLU A 276 18.56 -15.18 -0.66
CA GLU A 276 18.80 -14.07 0.28
C GLU A 276 19.63 -14.50 1.50
N LEU A 277 19.45 -15.72 1.99
CA LEU A 277 20.19 -16.27 3.13
C LEU A 277 21.53 -16.90 2.73
N GLY A 278 21.74 -17.19 1.44
CA GLY A 278 22.88 -17.99 0.97
C GLY A 278 22.88 -19.42 1.52
N ARG A 279 21.70 -20.00 1.81
CA ARG A 279 21.56 -21.34 2.38
C ARG A 279 20.25 -22.02 1.96
N ASP A 280 20.19 -23.33 2.06
CA ASP A 280 18.99 -24.10 1.73
C ASP A 280 17.82 -23.74 2.64
N VAL A 281 16.63 -23.68 2.04
CA VAL A 281 15.35 -23.47 2.73
C VAL A 281 14.38 -24.55 2.27
N ALA A 282 13.92 -25.40 3.20
CA ALA A 282 12.85 -26.34 2.93
C ALA A 282 11.50 -25.63 2.99
N VAL A 283 10.62 -25.80 1.99
CA VAL A 283 9.27 -25.22 2.02
C VAL A 283 8.28 -26.24 2.53
N SER A 284 7.36 -25.79 3.38
CA SER A 284 6.35 -26.61 4.03
C SER A 284 5.05 -25.83 4.23
N PHE A 285 3.97 -26.53 4.56
CA PHE A 285 2.63 -25.98 4.61
C PHE A 285 1.90 -26.30 5.90
N ILE A 286 1.15 -25.31 6.41
CA ILE A 286 0.35 -25.38 7.63
C ILE A 286 -0.99 -26.07 7.38
N SER A 287 -1.50 -26.08 6.15
CA SER A 287 -2.72 -26.80 5.73
C SER A 287 -2.70 -27.08 4.22
N ALA A 288 -3.64 -27.89 3.72
CA ALA A 288 -4.00 -28.07 2.30
C ALA A 288 -2.93 -28.55 1.28
N ALA A 289 -1.64 -28.44 1.58
CA ALA A 289 -0.53 -28.87 0.75
C ALA A 289 0.52 -29.61 1.58
N GLU A 290 1.40 -30.30 0.86
CA GLU A 290 2.48 -31.11 1.42
C GLU A 290 3.86 -30.60 0.96
N PRO A 291 4.92 -30.76 1.77
CA PRO A 291 4.94 -31.43 3.07
C PRO A 291 4.40 -30.57 4.22
N ARG A 292 3.88 -31.20 5.28
CA ARG A 292 3.47 -30.53 6.54
C ARG A 292 4.67 -29.92 7.27
N VAL A 293 4.47 -28.80 7.97
CA VAL A 293 5.56 -28.13 8.73
C VAL A 293 6.27 -29.07 9.71
N LEU A 294 5.51 -29.85 10.49
CA LEU A 294 6.08 -30.82 11.44
C LEU A 294 6.94 -31.90 10.75
N GLU A 295 6.49 -32.38 9.59
CA GLU A 295 7.21 -33.39 8.82
C GLU A 295 8.50 -32.82 8.24
N ALA A 296 8.45 -31.59 7.71
CA ALA A 296 9.64 -30.90 7.20
C ALA A 296 10.67 -30.64 8.31
N VAL A 297 10.24 -30.18 9.49
CA VAL A 297 11.12 -30.01 10.65
C VAL A 297 11.75 -31.35 11.06
N THR A 298 10.96 -32.41 11.13
CA THR A 298 11.44 -33.76 11.47
C THR A 298 12.46 -34.28 10.46
N ALA A 299 12.20 -34.07 9.16
CA ALA A 299 13.10 -34.45 8.08
C ALA A 299 14.44 -33.70 8.15
N GLU A 300 14.43 -32.38 8.38
CA GLU A 300 15.65 -31.59 8.54
C GLU A 300 16.47 -32.06 9.76
N ARG A 301 15.83 -32.36 10.89
CA ARG A 301 16.53 -32.90 12.08
C ARG A 301 17.16 -34.26 11.81
N ALA A 302 16.47 -35.13 11.08
CA ALA A 302 16.98 -36.46 10.74
C ALA A 302 18.14 -36.39 9.75
N ALA A 303 18.06 -35.50 8.75
CA ALA A 303 19.11 -35.30 7.75
C ALA A 303 20.33 -34.55 8.31
N HIS A 304 20.14 -33.72 9.33
CA HIS A 304 21.19 -32.89 9.94
C HIS A 304 21.25 -33.05 11.47
N PRO A 305 21.69 -34.22 11.98
CA PRO A 305 21.77 -34.46 13.41
C PRO A 305 22.63 -33.42 14.13
N GLY A 306 22.08 -32.80 15.17
CA GLY A 306 22.75 -31.79 15.99
C GLY A 306 22.63 -30.34 15.48
N ALA A 307 22.09 -30.12 14.28
CA ALA A 307 21.73 -28.78 13.82
C ALA A 307 20.41 -28.31 14.45
N ARG A 308 20.29 -27.00 14.71
CA ARG A 308 18.99 -26.42 15.06
C ARG A 308 18.15 -26.23 13.79
N VAL A 309 16.85 -26.39 13.92
CA VAL A 309 15.87 -26.13 12.87
C VAL A 309 15.04 -24.92 13.27
N LEU A 310 15.03 -23.91 12.40
CA LEU A 310 14.23 -22.69 12.55
C LEU A 310 13.07 -22.72 11.57
N VAL A 311 11.89 -22.36 12.06
CA VAL A 311 10.71 -22.13 11.21
C VAL A 311 10.62 -20.64 10.87
N SER A 312 10.70 -20.33 9.57
CA SER A 312 10.40 -19.01 9.03
C SER A 312 8.91 -18.92 8.75
N THR A 313 8.19 -18.12 9.53
CA THR A 313 6.73 -17.99 9.43
C THR A 313 6.34 -17.11 8.23
N TYR A 314 5.93 -17.74 7.13
CA TYR A 314 5.46 -17.03 5.92
C TYR A 314 3.95 -16.81 5.97
N LEU A 315 3.57 -15.92 6.88
CA LEU A 315 2.21 -15.42 7.08
C LEU A 315 2.27 -13.90 7.21
N LEU A 316 1.19 -13.23 6.83
CA LEU A 316 1.20 -11.77 6.82
C LEU A 316 1.23 -11.21 8.26
N ALA A 317 0.41 -11.73 9.15
CA ALA A 317 0.21 -11.18 10.50
C ALA A 317 0.00 -12.30 11.55
N PRO A 318 0.06 -11.97 12.85
CA PRO A 318 -0.33 -12.88 13.93
C PRO A 318 -1.75 -13.44 13.76
N GLY A 319 -1.96 -14.63 14.32
CA GLY A 319 -3.24 -15.34 14.27
C GLY A 319 -3.06 -16.86 14.35
N TYR A 320 -4.16 -17.59 14.15
CA TYR A 320 -4.21 -19.04 14.35
C TYR A 320 -3.12 -19.82 13.59
N PHE A 321 -2.91 -19.53 12.30
CA PHE A 321 -1.88 -20.22 11.52
C PHE A 321 -0.46 -19.88 11.98
N ALA A 322 -0.22 -18.65 12.45
CA ALA A 322 1.08 -18.28 13.01
C ALA A 322 1.36 -19.05 14.30
N SER A 323 0.33 -19.25 15.14
CA SER A 323 0.43 -20.08 16.34
C SER A 323 0.72 -21.55 16.02
N LEU A 324 0.14 -22.09 14.94
CA LEU A 324 0.44 -23.44 14.46
C LEU A 324 1.89 -23.57 13.96
N ALA A 325 2.38 -22.60 13.20
CA ALA A 325 3.78 -22.57 12.74
C ALA A 325 4.75 -22.51 13.94
N ALA A 326 4.45 -21.66 14.92
CA ALA A 326 5.25 -21.53 16.14
C ALA A 326 5.29 -22.82 16.98
N SER A 327 4.22 -23.62 16.92
CA SER A 327 4.08 -24.86 17.69
C SER A 327 4.56 -26.11 16.94
N ALA A 328 5.23 -25.96 15.78
CA ALA A 328 5.60 -27.08 14.90
C ALA A 328 6.82 -27.91 15.35
N GLY A 329 7.32 -27.72 16.58
CA GLY A 329 8.42 -28.53 17.15
C GLY A 329 9.83 -28.14 16.69
N ALA A 330 9.98 -26.98 16.05
CA ALA A 330 11.27 -26.38 15.73
C ALA A 330 11.98 -25.86 16.99
N ASP A 331 13.28 -25.59 16.91
CA ASP A 331 14.02 -25.00 18.02
C ASP A 331 13.61 -23.54 18.25
N LEU A 332 13.33 -22.83 17.15
CA LEU A 332 12.78 -21.47 17.16
C LEU A 332 11.83 -21.29 15.97
N ALA A 333 10.87 -20.37 16.11
CA ALA A 333 10.01 -19.92 15.02
C ALA A 333 10.01 -18.39 14.99
N THR A 334 10.04 -17.81 13.80
CA THR A 334 9.99 -16.35 13.66
C THR A 334 8.58 -15.83 13.88
N ALA A 335 8.48 -14.55 14.26
CA ALA A 335 7.24 -13.81 14.06
C ALA A 335 6.84 -13.79 12.56
N PRO A 336 5.56 -13.53 12.24
CA PRO A 336 5.10 -13.25 10.88
C PRO A 336 5.75 -12.00 10.27
N LEU A 337 5.42 -11.69 9.01
CA LEU A 337 5.95 -10.52 8.32
C LEU A 337 5.62 -9.21 9.07
N LEU A 338 4.37 -9.07 9.50
CA LEU A 338 3.90 -8.00 10.38
C LEU A 338 3.86 -8.47 11.83
N THR A 339 3.93 -7.50 12.74
CA THR A 339 3.77 -7.67 14.19
C THR A 339 2.90 -6.54 14.73
N ALA A 340 2.27 -6.72 15.89
CA ALA A 340 1.48 -5.66 16.51
C ALA A 340 2.34 -4.51 17.09
N VAL A 341 3.63 -4.75 17.34
CA VAL A 341 4.51 -3.82 18.06
C VAL A 341 5.44 -3.03 17.15
N ASP A 342 6.02 -3.68 16.14
CA ASP A 342 6.94 -3.01 15.21
C ASP A 342 6.17 -2.30 14.09
N PRO A 343 6.67 -1.15 13.59
CA PRO A 343 6.13 -0.56 12.39
C PRO A 343 6.24 -1.55 11.20
N PRO A 344 5.28 -1.51 10.24
CA PRO A 344 5.32 -2.38 9.08
C PRO A 344 6.61 -2.16 8.28
N ALA A 345 7.18 -3.25 7.77
CA ALA A 345 8.38 -3.18 6.93
C ALA A 345 8.09 -2.33 5.68
N ARG A 346 8.96 -1.35 5.38
CA ARG A 346 8.83 -0.48 4.21
C ARG A 346 8.66 -1.27 2.92
N GLU A 347 9.36 -2.41 2.81
CA GLU A 347 9.22 -3.34 1.71
C GLU A 347 7.77 -3.73 1.39
N LEU A 348 6.94 -3.98 2.40
CA LEU A 348 5.52 -4.33 2.21
C LEU A 348 4.71 -3.13 1.70
N VAL A 349 4.97 -1.95 2.27
CA VAL A 349 4.32 -0.69 1.84
C VAL A 349 4.65 -0.39 0.38
N ASP A 350 5.91 -0.57 -0.01
CA ASP A 350 6.37 -0.35 -1.38
C ASP A 350 5.72 -1.35 -2.36
N ILE A 351 5.60 -2.64 -2.01
CA ILE A 351 4.90 -3.64 -2.84
C ILE A 351 3.45 -3.22 -3.07
N VAL A 352 2.71 -2.87 -2.00
CA VAL A 352 1.30 -2.47 -2.10
C VAL A 352 1.14 -1.23 -2.98
N SER A 353 2.00 -0.23 -2.79
CA SER A 353 1.95 1.03 -3.55
C SER A 353 2.28 0.81 -5.03
N GLU A 354 3.23 -0.07 -5.34
CA GLU A 354 3.56 -0.43 -6.73
C GLU A 354 2.45 -1.23 -7.41
N LEU A 355 1.83 -2.19 -6.70
CA LEU A 355 0.69 -2.94 -7.21
C LEU A 355 -0.48 -2.01 -7.52
N PHE A 356 -0.76 -1.07 -6.61
CA PHE A 356 -1.73 -0.02 -6.85
C PHE A 356 -1.39 0.81 -8.09
N GLY A 357 -0.17 1.36 -8.17
CA GLY A 357 0.24 2.24 -9.27
C GLY A 357 0.29 1.58 -10.65
N ARG A 358 0.52 0.26 -10.73
CA ARG A 358 0.48 -0.50 -12.00
C ARG A 358 -0.95 -0.82 -12.45
N SER A 359 -1.90 -0.84 -11.52
CA SER A 359 -3.29 -1.21 -11.76
C SER A 359 -4.24 -0.02 -11.84
N ALA A 360 -3.82 1.17 -11.38
CA ALA A 360 -4.60 2.41 -11.39
C ALA A 360 -4.51 3.16 -12.73
#